data_AF-A0A1W9L681-F1
#
_entry.id   AF-A0A1W9L681-F1
#
_cell.length_a   1.000
_cell.length_b   1.000
_cell.length_c   1.000
_cell.angle_alpha   90.00
_cell.angle_beta   90.00
_cell.angle_gamma   90.00
#
_symmetry.space_group_name_H-M   'P 1'
#
loop_
_entity.id
_entity.type
_entity.pdbx_description
1 polymer ?
#
loop_
_entity_poly.entity_id
_entity_poly.type
_entity_poly.pdbx_seq_one_letter_code
_entity_poly.pdbx_strand_id
1 'polypeptide(L)'
;MLSKIFKSLWKMMTSLVSDIFPILHLLIVLMTLLFGQNVQAVLSAGDIAFVQYNADGTDNFAFVALVDIPAGETINFTDNGWKSDNTWNNTEGIMVWVAPSSGIIAGTRVRPSISNISLSMSGDQLIAYQGTNT
;
A
#
# COMPACT_ATOMS: atom_id res chain seq x y z
N MET A 1 -45.63 -31.78 -33.98
CA MET A 1 -44.18 -32.11 -34.00
C MET A 1 -43.33 -30.96 -33.47
N LEU A 2 -43.50 -29.72 -33.97
CA LEU A 2 -42.75 -28.53 -33.53
C LEU A 2 -42.82 -28.23 -32.02
N SER A 3 -44.00 -28.37 -31.38
CA SER A 3 -44.15 -28.07 -29.95
C SER A 3 -43.36 -29.01 -29.02
N LYS A 4 -43.14 -30.27 -29.44
CA LYS A 4 -42.31 -31.23 -28.70
C LYS A 4 -40.82 -30.89 -28.82
N ILE A 5 -40.40 -30.48 -30.03
CA ILE A 5 -39.03 -30.03 -30.30
C ILE A 5 -38.72 -28.78 -29.48
N PHE A 6 -39.61 -27.78 -29.49
CA PHE A 6 -39.42 -26.55 -28.71
C PHE A 6 -39.31 -26.79 -27.21
N LYS A 7 -40.18 -27.63 -26.62
CA LYS A 7 -40.10 -28.00 -25.20
C LYS A 7 -38.80 -28.74 -24.86
N SER A 8 -38.33 -29.61 -25.75
CA SER A 8 -37.08 -30.33 -25.58
C SER A 8 -35.87 -29.39 -25.63
N LEU A 9 -35.86 -28.45 -26.58
CA LEU A 9 -34.82 -27.44 -26.71
C LEU A 9 -34.80 -26.50 -25.50
N TRP A 10 -35.98 -26.04 -25.06
CA TRP A 10 -36.12 -25.20 -23.87
C TRP A 10 -35.57 -25.88 -22.62
N LYS A 11 -35.92 -27.15 -22.39
CA LYS A 11 -35.42 -27.93 -21.24
C LYS A 11 -33.90 -28.12 -21.30
N MET A 12 -33.35 -28.34 -22.48
CA MET A 12 -31.90 -28.43 -22.70
C MET A 12 -31.21 -27.09 -22.39
N MET A 13 -31.78 -25.98 -22.85
CA MET A 13 -31.25 -24.64 -22.57
C MET A 13 -31.32 -24.30 -21.08
N THR A 14 -32.39 -24.64 -20.38
CA THR A 14 -32.50 -24.38 -18.94
C THR A 14 -31.52 -25.22 -18.11
N SER A 15 -31.30 -26.48 -18.50
CA SER A 15 -30.30 -27.36 -17.86
C SER A 15 -28.89 -26.82 -18.06
N LEU A 16 -28.57 -26.40 -19.29
CA LEU A 16 -27.27 -25.84 -19.62
C LEU A 16 -26.97 -24.58 -18.79
N VAL A 17 -27.95 -23.70 -18.60
CA VAL A 17 -27.79 -22.49 -17.80
C VAL A 17 -27.61 -22.82 -16.31
N SER A 18 -28.36 -23.78 -15.76
CA SER A 18 -28.24 -24.15 -14.34
C SER A 18 -26.91 -24.82 -13.99
N ASP A 19 -26.30 -25.53 -14.94
CA ASP A 19 -25.03 -26.25 -14.72
C ASP A 19 -23.83 -25.31 -14.86
N ILE A 20 -23.89 -24.33 -15.78
CA ILE A 20 -22.79 -23.40 -16.05
C ILE A 20 -22.71 -22.27 -15.01
N PHE A 21 -23.85 -21.75 -14.54
CA PHE A 21 -23.90 -20.62 -13.61
C PHE A 21 -23.07 -20.83 -12.32
N PRO A 22 -23.16 -21.97 -11.61
CA PRO A 22 -22.37 -22.18 -10.38
C PRO A 22 -20.89 -22.38 -10.67
N ILE A 23 -20.53 -23.00 -11.81
CA ILE A 23 -19.13 -23.18 -12.21
C ILE A 23 -18.49 -21.81 -12.51
N LEU A 24 -19.21 -20.94 -13.22
CA LEU A 24 -18.75 -19.58 -13.52
C LEU A 24 -18.60 -18.76 -12.24
N HIS A 25 -19.54 -18.86 -11.30
CA HIS A 25 -19.45 -18.18 -10.01
C HIS A 25 -18.26 -18.69 -9.19
N LEU A 26 -18.03 -20.00 -9.15
CA LEU A 26 -16.89 -20.60 -8.46
C LEU A 26 -15.55 -20.16 -9.09
N LEU A 27 -15.49 -20.11 -10.42
CA LEU A 27 -14.30 -19.63 -11.14
C LEU A 27 -14.03 -18.15 -10.87
N ILE A 28 -15.06 -17.30 -10.84
CA ILE A 28 -14.90 -15.88 -10.49
C ILE A 28 -14.39 -15.72 -9.06
N VAL A 29 -14.96 -16.45 -8.09
CA VAL A 29 -14.51 -16.43 -6.69
C VAL A 29 -13.06 -16.91 -6.57
N LEU A 30 -12.70 -18.01 -7.26
CA LEU A 30 -11.34 -18.53 -7.26
C LEU A 30 -10.35 -17.53 -7.88
N MET A 31 -10.72 -16.86 -8.97
CA MET A 31 -9.90 -15.80 -9.57
C MET A 31 -9.67 -14.65 -8.57
N THR A 32 -10.71 -14.18 -7.87
CA THR A 32 -10.55 -13.10 -6.87
C THR A 32 -9.66 -13.49 -5.69
N LEU A 33 -9.61 -14.78 -5.32
CA LEU A 33 -8.74 -15.28 -4.25
C LEU A 33 -7.29 -15.48 -4.69
N LEU A 34 -7.06 -15.72 -5.99
CA LEU A 34 -5.72 -15.87 -6.57
C LEU A 34 -5.03 -14.52 -6.82
N PHE A 35 -5.80 -13.45 -7.03
CA PHE A 35 -5.29 -12.09 -7.04
C PHE A 35 -5.32 -11.51 -5.63
N GLY A 36 -4.33 -11.89 -4.82
CA GLY A 36 -4.08 -11.27 -3.52
C GLY A 36 -4.04 -9.76 -3.68
N GLN A 37 -5.07 -9.09 -3.16
CA GLN A 37 -5.22 -7.65 -3.20
C GLN A 37 -4.14 -7.05 -2.28
N ASN A 38 -2.95 -6.76 -2.83
CA ASN A 38 -1.99 -5.87 -2.17
C ASN A 38 -2.51 -4.43 -2.31
N VAL A 39 -3.63 -4.13 -1.66
CA VAL A 39 -4.09 -2.75 -1.51
C VAL A 39 -3.23 -2.16 -0.40
N GLN A 40 -2.13 -1.50 -0.80
CA GLN A 40 -1.53 -0.49 0.07
C GLN A 40 -2.57 0.61 0.25
N ALA A 41 -2.90 0.91 1.49
CA ALA A 41 -3.65 2.12 1.77
C ALA A 41 -2.76 3.31 1.40
N VAL A 42 -3.27 4.12 0.48
CA VAL A 42 -2.60 5.36 0.14
C VAL A 42 -2.81 6.31 1.30
N LEU A 43 -1.77 6.50 2.10
CA LEU A 43 -1.70 7.58 3.07
C LEU A 43 -1.71 8.89 2.28
N SER A 44 -2.55 9.81 2.71
CA SER A 44 -2.59 11.16 2.18
C SER A 44 -1.54 12.02 2.87
N ALA A 45 -1.08 13.07 2.18
CA ALA A 45 -0.26 14.08 2.83
C ALA A 45 -1.01 14.64 4.05
N GLY A 46 -0.37 14.59 5.23
CA GLY A 46 -0.98 14.97 6.50
C GLY A 46 -1.45 13.80 7.38
N ASP A 47 -1.37 12.56 6.91
CA ASP A 47 -1.74 11.37 7.69
C ASP A 47 -0.68 10.95 8.72
N ILE A 48 0.53 11.53 8.63
CA ILE A 48 1.58 11.44 9.63
C ILE A 48 2.18 12.83 9.90
N ALA A 49 2.80 12.99 11.07
CA ALA A 49 3.62 14.15 11.36
C ALA A 49 4.94 13.73 12.00
N PHE A 50 6.06 14.31 11.55
CA PHE A 50 7.33 14.17 12.25
C PHE A 50 7.26 14.90 13.60
N VAL A 51 7.71 14.24 14.66
CA VAL A 51 7.68 14.76 16.04
C VAL A 51 9.05 14.71 16.71
N GLN A 52 10.07 14.20 16.02
CA GLN A 52 11.45 14.14 16.49
C GLN A 52 12.38 14.11 15.30
N TYR A 53 13.48 14.86 15.40
CA TYR A 53 14.62 14.84 14.48
C TYR A 53 15.88 14.98 15.33
N ASN A 54 16.82 14.04 15.19
CA ASN A 54 18.12 14.08 15.84
C ASN A 54 19.20 13.69 14.83
N ALA A 55 20.13 14.61 14.61
CA ALA A 55 21.30 14.42 13.75
C ALA A 55 22.62 14.55 14.53
N ASP A 56 22.55 14.59 15.86
CA ASP A 56 23.72 14.60 16.74
C ASP A 56 23.89 13.23 17.41
N GLY A 57 25.11 12.71 17.40
CA GLY A 57 25.44 11.38 17.89
C GLY A 57 24.84 10.26 17.04
N THR A 58 23.84 9.56 17.57
CA THR A 58 23.13 8.50 16.83
C THR A 58 21.86 9.06 16.21
N ASP A 59 21.85 9.14 14.89
CA ASP A 59 20.72 9.65 14.12
C ASP A 59 19.43 8.91 14.45
N ASN A 60 18.36 9.67 14.62
CA ASN A 60 17.03 9.12 14.80
C ASN A 60 15.96 10.15 14.48
N PHE A 61 14.78 9.66 14.11
CA PHE A 61 13.57 10.47 14.01
C PHE A 61 12.38 9.69 14.56
N ALA A 62 11.27 10.39 14.74
CA ALA A 62 9.99 9.79 15.07
C ALA A 62 8.87 10.49 14.31
N PHE A 63 7.83 9.74 14.00
CA PHE A 63 6.58 10.28 13.51
C PHE A 63 5.42 9.83 14.39
N VAL A 64 4.33 10.58 14.37
CA VAL A 64 3.04 10.17 14.92
C VAL A 64 2.09 9.83 13.77
N ALA A 65 1.36 8.73 13.90
CA ALA A 65 0.25 8.42 13.01
C ALA A 65 -0.92 9.35 13.34
N LEU A 66 -1.41 10.14 12.38
CA LEU A 66 -2.57 11.04 12.57
C LEU A 66 -3.88 10.37 12.17
N VAL A 67 -3.79 9.26 11.44
CA VAL A 67 -4.87 8.33 11.12
C VAL A 67 -4.40 6.90 11.45
N ASP A 68 -5.32 5.93 11.41
CA ASP A 68 -4.94 4.51 11.51
C ASP A 68 -4.14 4.11 10.26
N ILE A 69 -2.96 3.53 10.45
CA ILE A 69 -2.10 3.00 9.38
C ILE A 69 -2.32 1.48 9.32
N PRO A 70 -2.81 0.94 8.19
CA PRO A 70 -3.04 -0.49 8.06
C PRO A 70 -1.77 -1.34 8.18
N ALA A 71 -1.96 -2.61 8.50
CA ALA A 71 -0.87 -3.58 8.53
C ALA A 71 -0.21 -3.73 7.15
N GLY A 72 1.13 -3.79 7.12
CA GLY A 72 1.87 -3.93 5.87
C GLY A 72 2.00 -2.64 5.05
N GLU A 73 1.46 -1.51 5.54
CA GLU A 73 1.60 -0.25 4.85
C GLU A 73 3.07 0.17 4.70
N THR A 74 3.45 0.66 3.53
CA THR A 74 4.85 1.01 3.25
C THR A 74 5.01 2.52 3.15
N ILE A 75 5.96 3.06 3.90
CA ILE A 75 6.35 4.48 3.87
C ILE A 75 7.83 4.54 3.56
N ASN A 76 8.19 5.26 2.51
CA ASN A 76 9.57 5.59 2.21
C ASN A 76 9.94 6.85 2.97
N PHE A 77 11.09 6.84 3.64
CA PHE A 77 11.72 8.06 4.15
C PHE A 77 13.01 8.33 3.39
N THR A 78 13.35 9.60 3.21
CA THR A 78 14.56 10.00 2.48
C THR A 78 15.13 11.29 3.02
N ASP A 79 16.45 11.38 3.01
CA ASP A 79 17.24 12.60 3.14
C ASP A 79 17.56 13.25 1.78
N ASN A 80 17.18 12.62 0.64
CA ASN A 80 17.32 13.25 -0.67
C ASN A 80 16.59 14.59 -0.70
N GLY A 81 17.37 15.65 -0.90
CA GLY A 81 16.81 16.99 -1.11
C GLY A 81 15.84 17.04 -2.29
N TRP A 82 14.68 17.67 -2.11
CA TRP A 82 13.75 18.04 -3.17
C TRP A 82 14.22 19.32 -3.85
N LYS A 83 14.38 19.26 -5.17
CA LYS A 83 14.86 20.39 -5.99
C LYS A 83 13.72 21.22 -6.54
N SER A 84 14.03 22.46 -6.90
CA SER A 84 13.09 23.40 -7.53
C SER A 84 12.53 22.97 -8.90
N ASP A 85 13.17 21.99 -9.55
CA ASP A 85 12.75 21.39 -10.81
C ASP A 85 11.76 20.22 -10.62
N ASN A 86 11.23 20.02 -9.40
CA ASN A 86 10.34 18.93 -9.01
C ASN A 86 10.96 17.54 -9.19
N THR A 87 12.24 17.39 -8.86
CA THR A 87 12.92 16.10 -8.83
C THR A 87 13.73 15.92 -7.56
N TRP A 88 14.05 14.67 -7.24
CA TRP A 88 14.95 14.33 -6.14
C TRP A 88 16.41 14.66 -6.47
N ASN A 89 17.19 15.03 -5.46
CA ASN A 89 18.63 14.74 -5.46
C ASN A 89 18.83 13.22 -5.58
N ASN A 90 19.99 12.79 -6.07
CA ASN A 90 20.27 11.37 -6.34
C ASN A 90 21.56 10.90 -5.64
N THR A 91 21.98 11.62 -4.61
CA THR A 91 23.24 11.39 -3.89
C THR A 91 23.03 10.89 -2.47
N GLU A 92 21.78 10.81 -1.99
CA GLU A 92 21.44 10.53 -0.61
C GLU A 92 20.55 9.27 -0.49
N GLY A 93 20.15 8.96 0.73
CA GLY A 93 19.55 7.71 1.16
C GLY A 93 18.04 7.60 1.00
N ILE A 94 17.56 6.36 0.87
CA ILE A 94 16.14 6.02 0.99
C ILE A 94 16.01 4.82 1.92
N MET A 95 15.20 4.97 2.95
CA MET A 95 14.78 3.87 3.83
C MET A 95 13.33 3.51 3.55
N VAL A 96 13.03 2.22 3.58
CA VAL A 96 11.67 1.70 3.49
C VAL A 96 11.24 1.22 4.87
N TRP A 97 10.15 1.77 5.39
CA TRP A 97 9.52 1.30 6.61
C TRP A 97 8.19 0.63 6.28
N VAL A 98 7.95 -0.53 6.88
CA VAL A 98 6.71 -1.30 6.71
C VAL A 98 6.00 -1.38 8.06
N ALA A 99 4.71 -1.01 8.07
CA ALA A 99 3.88 -1.11 9.25
C ALA A 99 3.79 -2.58 9.72
N PRO A 100 3.84 -2.83 11.04
CA PRO A 100 3.77 -4.19 11.58
C PRO A 100 2.44 -4.86 11.22
N SER A 101 2.36 -6.18 11.37
CA SER A 101 1.15 -6.97 11.08
C SER A 101 -0.09 -6.56 11.90
N SER A 102 0.11 -5.83 13.00
CA SER A 102 -0.97 -5.25 13.81
C SER A 102 -1.55 -3.94 13.25
N GLY A 103 -0.89 -3.32 12.26
CA GLY A 103 -1.09 -1.92 11.93
C GLY A 103 -0.61 -0.97 13.04
N ILE A 104 -0.88 0.33 12.87
CA ILE A 104 -0.63 1.38 13.85
C ILE A 104 -1.92 2.18 14.04
N ILE A 105 -2.38 2.33 15.28
CA ILE A 105 -3.54 3.18 15.57
C ILE A 105 -3.16 4.66 15.57
N ALA A 106 -4.10 5.54 15.20
CA ALA A 106 -3.93 6.99 15.28
C ALA A 106 -3.47 7.44 16.68
N GLY A 107 -2.61 8.45 16.72
CA GLY A 107 -1.97 8.97 17.92
C GLY A 107 -0.73 8.19 18.38
N THR A 108 -0.42 7.05 17.76
CA THR A 108 0.78 6.28 18.11
C THR A 108 2.04 6.95 17.58
N ARG A 109 3.03 7.14 18.47
CA ARG A 109 4.38 7.56 18.07
C ARG A 109 5.22 6.35 17.64
N VAL A 110 5.74 6.39 16.43
CA VAL A 110 6.62 5.39 15.84
C VAL A 110 8.04 5.94 15.73
N ARG A 111 9.03 5.16 16.18
CA ARG A 111 10.46 5.42 16.00
C ARG A 111 11.06 4.30 15.15
N PRO A 112 11.16 4.49 13.83
CA PRO A 112 11.77 3.47 12.97
C PRO A 112 13.28 3.39 13.22
N SER A 113 13.86 2.20 13.04
CA SER A 113 15.32 2.04 13.00
C SER A 113 15.84 2.62 11.70
N ILE A 114 16.70 3.64 11.75
CA ILE A 114 17.29 4.25 10.56
C ILE A 114 18.17 3.23 9.82
N SER A 115 18.01 3.20 8.50
CA SER A 115 18.89 2.51 7.56
C SER A 115 19.03 3.36 6.30
N ASN A 116 20.21 3.40 5.69
CA ASN A 116 20.53 4.10 4.44
C ASN A 116 20.36 5.63 4.40
N ILE A 117 19.67 6.25 5.36
CA ILE A 117 19.58 7.71 5.55
C ILE A 117 20.70 8.16 6.52
N SER A 118 21.28 9.32 6.28
CA SER A 118 22.34 9.93 7.12
C SER A 118 21.99 11.39 7.41
N LEU A 119 21.60 11.71 8.64
CA LEU A 119 21.15 13.05 8.99
C LEU A 119 22.35 13.93 9.41
N SER A 120 22.35 15.17 8.94
CA SER A 120 23.45 16.13 9.16
C SER A 120 23.07 17.19 10.18
N MET A 121 24.03 17.54 11.04
CA MET A 121 23.93 18.70 11.94
C MET A 121 23.93 20.04 11.18
N SER A 122 24.42 20.06 9.94
CA SER A 122 24.32 21.24 9.06
C SER A 122 22.90 21.42 8.50
N GLY A 123 22.02 20.43 8.72
CA GLY A 123 20.65 20.38 8.26
C GLY A 123 20.50 19.57 6.99
N ASP A 124 19.57 18.62 7.00
CA ASP A 124 19.09 17.90 5.82
C ASP A 124 17.58 18.05 5.71
N GLN A 125 17.07 17.68 4.53
CA GLN A 125 15.65 17.44 4.40
C GLN A 125 15.33 16.06 4.98
N LEU A 126 14.14 15.89 5.52
CA LEU A 126 13.60 14.58 5.87
C LEU A 126 12.18 14.51 5.34
N ILE A 127 11.98 13.67 4.33
CA ILE A 127 10.72 13.59 3.59
C ILE A 127 10.17 12.17 3.68
N ALA A 128 8.85 12.06 3.85
CA ALA A 128 8.10 10.81 3.78
C ALA A 128 7.24 10.78 2.52
N TYR A 129 7.17 9.65 1.84
CA TYR A 129 6.33 9.47 0.66
C TYR A 129 5.96 7.99 0.44
N GLN A 130 5.00 7.76 -0.45
CA GLN A 130 4.65 6.45 -0.97
C GLN A 130 4.85 6.42 -2.49
N GLY A 131 5.04 5.23 -3.05
CA GLY A 131 5.23 5.04 -4.50
C GLY A 131 6.69 5.01 -4.94
N THR A 132 6.91 5.22 -6.25
CA THR A 132 8.24 5.12 -6.89
C THR A 132 9.01 6.43 -6.81
N ASN A 133 10.33 6.34 -6.88
CA ASN A 133 11.26 7.47 -6.78
C ASN A 133 11.39 8.28 -8.09
N THR A 134 10.36 8.24 -8.93
CA THR A 134 10.37 8.76 -10.31
C THR A 134 9.69 10.10 -10.41
#